data_AF-A0A9F3QUU0-F1
#
_entry.id   AF-A0A9F3QUU0-F1
#
_cell.length_a   1.000
_cell.length_b   1.000
_cell.length_c   1.000
_cell.angle_alpha   90.00
_cell.angle_beta   90.00
_cell.angle_gamma   90.00
#
_symmetry.space_group_name_H-M   'P 1'
#
loop_
_entity.id
_entity.type
_entity.pdbx_description
1 polymer ?
#
loop_
_entity_poly.entity_id
_entity_poly.type
_entity_poly.pdbx_seq_one_letter_code
_entity_poly.pdbx_strand_id
1 'polypeptide(L)'
;MVVVVMVVVIPTNTGASVICNKLQWCQNDDMHSVTSPPNAVMTYLSFDQQLEDVWGNFSLLVSAQSNERRVVAYMPGDIIIGALFSVHHQPTVDKVHERKCGEVREQYGIQRVEAMLHTLDRINQNQTLLPNITLGCEIRDSCWHSAVALEQSIEFIRDSLISAEEEEGLMKCVDGSTSLYHSKKPIVGVIGPGSSSVAIQVQNLLQLFNIPQIAYSATSMDLSDKTLFKYFMRVVPSDAQQARAMVDIVKRYNWTYVSAVHTD
;
A
#
# COMPACT_ATOMS: atom_id res chain seq x y z
N MET A 1 7.15 -5.97 -3.38
CA MET A 1 8.30 -6.18 -2.48
C MET A 1 8.76 -7.58 -2.74
N VAL A 2 9.89 -7.75 -3.45
CA VAL A 2 10.46 -9.08 -3.67
C VAL A 2 11.16 -9.46 -2.38
N VAL A 3 10.69 -10.52 -1.71
CA VAL A 3 11.40 -11.04 -0.54
C VAL A 3 12.36 -12.10 -1.07
N VAL A 4 13.63 -11.75 -1.21
CA VAL A 4 14.69 -12.72 -1.51
C VAL A 4 15.23 -13.23 -0.19
N VAL A 5 15.03 -14.52 0.10
CA VAL A 5 15.64 -15.19 1.24
C VAL A 5 16.85 -15.95 0.72
N MET A 6 18.03 -15.58 1.21
CA MET A 6 19.26 -16.31 0.92
C MET A 6 19.48 -17.38 1.98
N VAL A 7 19.53 -18.64 1.56
CA VAL A 7 19.84 -19.78 2.42
C VAL A 7 21.28 -20.20 2.14
N VAL A 8 22.15 -20.04 3.14
CA VAL A 8 23.55 -20.45 3.01
C VAL A 8 23.65 -21.95 3.29
N VAL A 9 24.01 -22.73 2.29
CA VAL A 9 24.25 -24.17 2.43
C VAL A 9 25.74 -24.38 2.64
N ILE A 10 26.16 -24.65 3.86
CA ILE A 10 27.57 -24.92 4.18
C ILE A 10 27.88 -26.37 3.76
N PRO A 11 28.85 -26.62 2.85
CA PRO A 11 29.24 -27.97 2.49
C PRO A 11 29.81 -28.71 3.71
N THR A 12 29.23 -29.86 4.01
CA THR A 12 29.42 -30.67 5.23
C THR A 12 30.74 -31.42 5.32
N ASN A 13 31.84 -30.90 4.74
CA ASN A 13 33.15 -31.58 4.76
C ASN A 13 34.10 -31.12 5.88
N THR A 14 33.63 -30.28 6.80
CA THR A 14 34.30 -30.04 8.08
C THR A 14 33.27 -30.10 9.21
N GLY A 15 33.26 -31.23 9.92
CA GLY A 15 32.69 -31.43 11.25
C GLY A 15 31.43 -30.63 11.61
N ALA A 16 30.27 -31.27 11.49
CA ALA A 16 28.94 -30.75 11.81
C ALA A 16 28.69 -30.43 13.32
N SER A 17 29.70 -30.06 14.11
CA SER A 17 29.57 -29.89 15.56
C SER A 17 30.03 -28.52 16.10
N VAL A 18 30.64 -27.65 15.29
CA VAL A 18 31.30 -26.43 15.83
C VAL A 18 30.48 -25.13 15.69
N ILE A 19 29.34 -25.11 14.98
CA ILE A 19 28.67 -23.85 14.60
C ILE A 19 27.24 -23.66 15.14
N CYS A 20 26.63 -24.64 15.84
CA CYS A 20 25.41 -24.33 16.61
C CYS A 20 25.67 -23.32 17.75
N ASN A 21 26.92 -23.20 18.23
CA ASN A 21 27.26 -22.33 19.36
C ASN A 21 27.54 -20.86 19.01
N LYS A 22 27.55 -20.47 17.72
CA LYS A 22 27.92 -19.09 17.32
C LYS A 22 26.78 -18.24 16.75
N LEU A 23 25.64 -18.85 16.45
CA LEU A 23 24.41 -18.16 16.10
C LEU A 23 23.34 -18.74 17.02
N GLN A 24 22.96 -17.98 18.03
CA GLN A 24 22.06 -18.35 19.14
C GLN A 24 20.58 -18.52 18.68
N TRP A 25 20.37 -19.13 17.52
CA TRP A 25 19.10 -19.25 16.80
C TRP A 25 18.80 -20.70 16.35
N CYS A 26 19.62 -21.68 16.72
CA CYS A 26 19.38 -23.10 16.39
C CYS A 26 19.57 -24.02 17.60
N GLN A 27 18.82 -23.78 18.67
CA GLN A 27 18.60 -24.76 19.73
C GLN A 27 17.10 -24.89 19.98
N ASN A 28 16.46 -25.73 19.16
CA ASN A 28 15.59 -26.82 19.57
C ASN A 28 14.66 -27.18 18.40
N ASP A 29 14.98 -28.26 17.70
CA ASP A 29 13.98 -29.08 17.02
C ASP A 29 14.42 -30.54 17.15
N ASP A 30 13.98 -31.19 18.23
CA ASP A 30 13.94 -32.64 18.31
C ASP A 30 12.69 -33.12 17.56
N MET A 31 12.93 -33.76 16.42
CA MET A 31 11.92 -34.44 15.64
C MET A 31 11.50 -35.73 16.35
N HIS A 32 10.36 -35.70 17.06
CA HIS A 32 9.64 -36.90 17.46
C HIS A 32 8.30 -37.00 16.74
N SER A 33 8.16 -38.07 15.96
CA SER A 33 6.93 -38.61 15.40
C SER A 33 5.88 -38.86 16.49
N VAL A 34 4.69 -38.24 16.39
CA VAL A 34 3.52 -38.68 17.16
C VAL A 34 2.25 -38.54 16.31
N THR A 35 1.56 -39.68 16.23
CA THR A 35 0.22 -39.93 15.68
C THR A 35 -0.87 -39.08 16.34
N SER A 36 -1.86 -38.63 15.57
CA SER A 36 -3.19 -38.15 16.04
C SER A 36 -3.87 -39.18 16.99
N PRO A 37 -4.77 -38.81 17.94
CA PRO A 37 -6.04 -38.09 17.67
C PRO A 37 -6.54 -37.20 18.86
N PRO A 38 -7.85 -36.93 19.08
CA PRO A 38 -8.45 -35.60 18.96
C PRO A 38 -8.97 -35.00 20.29
N ASN A 39 -9.43 -33.73 20.22
CA ASN A 39 -10.17 -32.97 21.24
C ASN A 39 -9.41 -32.56 22.50
N ALA A 40 -9.10 -31.25 22.61
CA ALA A 40 -9.11 -30.57 23.89
C ALA A 40 -9.38 -29.06 23.68
N VAL A 41 -10.47 -28.62 24.29
CA VAL A 41 -10.87 -27.24 24.53
C VAL A 41 -9.90 -26.63 25.55
N MET A 42 -9.47 -25.38 25.34
CA MET A 42 -8.82 -24.56 26.38
C MET A 42 -9.23 -23.10 26.19
N THR A 43 -10.34 -22.70 26.81
CA THR A 43 -10.41 -21.77 27.97
C THR A 43 -9.49 -20.56 27.87
N TYR A 44 -10.10 -19.42 27.52
CA TYR A 44 -9.56 -18.08 27.76
C TYR A 44 -9.60 -17.79 29.26
N LEU A 45 -8.48 -17.33 29.80
CA LEU A 45 -8.41 -16.76 31.14
C LEU A 45 -9.00 -15.35 31.11
N SER A 46 -10.05 -15.19 31.89
CA SER A 46 -10.68 -13.94 32.32
C SER A 46 -9.71 -13.02 33.06
N PHE A 47 -9.75 -11.72 32.79
CA PHE A 47 -9.60 -10.73 33.85
C PHE A 47 -10.45 -9.48 33.57
N ASP A 48 -11.42 -9.36 34.48
CA ASP A 48 -12.27 -8.27 34.97
C ASP A 48 -12.68 -7.07 34.10
N GLN A 49 -14.00 -6.91 34.13
CA GLN A 49 -14.78 -5.81 33.63
C GLN A 49 -15.27 -5.00 34.82
N GLN A 50 -14.72 -3.80 35.02
CA GLN A 50 -15.33 -2.77 35.84
C GLN A 50 -14.78 -1.40 35.44
N LEU A 51 -15.60 -0.64 34.71
CA LEU A 51 -15.85 0.80 34.84
C LEU A 51 -16.49 1.30 33.54
N GLU A 52 -17.80 1.11 33.42
CA GLU A 52 -18.61 2.11 32.74
C GLU A 52 -18.94 3.20 33.77
N ASP A 53 -18.56 4.43 33.46
CA ASP A 53 -19.42 5.62 33.58
C ASP A 53 -18.57 6.86 33.32
N VAL A 54 -18.92 7.59 32.25
CA VAL A 54 -18.94 9.06 32.07
C VAL A 54 -18.77 9.32 30.55
N TRP A 55 -19.64 10.19 30.01
CA TRP A 55 -19.78 10.66 28.62
C TRP A 55 -20.58 9.69 27.73
N GLY A 56 -21.89 9.86 27.51
CA GLY A 56 -22.59 11.08 27.15
C GLY A 56 -22.77 11.14 25.62
N ASN A 57 -23.94 10.70 25.15
CA ASN A 57 -24.54 10.94 23.83
C ASN A 57 -23.59 11.17 22.63
N PHE A 58 -23.12 10.09 22.02
CA PHE A 58 -22.80 10.07 20.59
C PHE A 58 -23.49 8.86 19.95
N SER A 59 -24.74 9.03 19.54
CA SER A 59 -25.42 8.12 18.63
C SER A 59 -24.83 8.30 17.23
N LEU A 60 -23.67 7.69 16.97
CA LEU A 60 -23.24 7.41 15.60
C LEU A 60 -24.04 6.23 15.08
N LEU A 61 -25.16 6.53 14.43
CA LEU A 61 -25.81 5.61 13.50
C LEU A 61 -24.87 5.40 12.31
N VAL A 62 -23.95 4.43 12.41
CA VAL A 62 -23.34 3.84 11.22
C VAL A 62 -24.41 2.98 10.57
N SER A 63 -25.18 3.60 9.67
CA SER A 63 -26.00 2.86 8.72
C SER A 63 -25.04 2.18 7.74
N ALA A 64 -24.78 0.90 7.95
CA ALA A 64 -24.19 0.04 6.93
C ALA A 64 -25.24 -0.21 5.84
N GLN A 65 -25.44 0.77 4.97
CA GLN A 65 -26.09 0.54 3.69
C GLN A 65 -25.05 -0.01 2.72
N SER A 66 -25.26 -1.26 2.32
CA SER A 66 -24.56 -1.91 1.21
C SER A 66 -24.88 -1.15 -0.09
N ASN A 67 -24.09 -0.13 -0.37
CA ASN A 67 -24.00 0.47 -1.68
C ASN A 67 -22.57 0.21 -2.19
N GLU A 68 -22.42 -0.36 -3.38
CA GLU A 68 -21.14 -0.80 -4.00
C GLU A 68 -20.14 0.33 -4.29
N ARG A 69 -20.31 1.51 -3.68
CA ARG A 69 -19.39 2.63 -3.81
C ARG A 69 -18.26 2.49 -2.81
N ARG A 70 -17.04 2.32 -3.31
CA ARG A 70 -15.84 2.40 -2.47
C ARG A 70 -15.77 3.76 -1.80
N VAL A 71 -15.45 3.74 -0.51
CA VAL A 71 -15.29 4.95 0.29
C VAL A 71 -13.98 5.64 -0.09
N VAL A 72 -14.01 6.96 -0.14
CA VAL A 72 -12.86 7.83 -0.44
C VAL A 72 -12.65 8.75 0.75
N ALA A 73 -11.42 8.85 1.23
CA ALA A 73 -11.07 9.89 2.20
C ALA A 73 -10.59 11.12 1.43
N TYR A 74 -11.30 12.24 1.61
CA TYR A 74 -11.07 13.46 0.84
C TYR A 74 -10.80 14.63 1.79
N MET A 75 -9.74 15.39 1.47
CA MET A 75 -9.40 16.64 2.13
C MET A 75 -9.41 17.75 1.06
N PRO A 76 -10.19 18.82 1.24
CA PRO A 76 -10.25 19.90 0.24
C PRO A 76 -8.94 20.70 0.22
N GLY A 77 -8.64 21.29 -0.94
CA GLY A 77 -7.49 22.17 -1.12
C GLY A 77 -7.48 22.87 -2.46
N ASP A 78 -6.50 23.75 -2.65
CA ASP A 78 -6.21 24.41 -3.93
C ASP A 78 -5.68 23.42 -4.95
N ILE A 79 -4.80 22.52 -4.50
CA ILE A 79 -4.18 21.47 -5.29
C ILE A 79 -4.51 20.12 -4.64
N ILE A 80 -5.06 19.16 -5.39
CA ILE A 80 -5.41 17.84 -4.88
C ILE A 80 -4.38 16.80 -5.29
N ILE A 81 -3.80 16.11 -4.29
CA ILE A 81 -2.87 15.00 -4.48
C ILE A 81 -3.60 13.67 -4.26
N GLY A 82 -3.52 12.77 -5.24
CA GLY A 82 -4.09 11.44 -5.13
C GLY A 82 -3.20 10.51 -4.30
N ALA A 83 -3.78 9.54 -3.60
CA ALA A 83 -3.01 8.50 -2.96
C ALA A 83 -3.70 7.13 -3.02
N LEU A 84 -2.87 6.11 -3.19
CA LEU A 84 -3.25 4.70 -3.15
C LEU A 84 -2.55 4.02 -1.97
N PHE A 85 -3.31 3.81 -0.90
CA PHE A 85 -2.88 3.00 0.23
C PHE A 85 -3.58 1.65 0.22
N SER A 86 -2.99 0.65 0.85
CA SER A 86 -3.58 -0.69 0.93
C SER A 86 -4.31 -0.78 2.25
N VAL A 87 -5.49 -0.15 2.30
CA VAL A 87 -6.33 -0.07 3.51
C VAL A 87 -6.86 -1.43 3.85
N HIS A 88 -7.21 -2.24 2.86
CA HIS A 88 -7.63 -3.62 3.06
C HIS A 88 -6.63 -4.64 2.47
N HIS A 89 -6.78 -5.88 2.90
CA HIS A 89 -6.11 -7.04 2.31
C HIS A 89 -6.61 -7.32 0.88
N GLN A 90 -5.78 -8.01 0.09
CA GLN A 90 -6.17 -8.43 -1.26
C GLN A 90 -7.36 -9.38 -1.23
N PRO A 91 -8.25 -9.34 -2.24
CA PRO A 91 -9.35 -10.28 -2.35
C PRO A 91 -8.84 -11.73 -2.36
N THR A 92 -9.59 -12.63 -1.74
CA THR A 92 -9.34 -14.08 -1.85
C THR A 92 -9.58 -14.56 -3.27
N VAL A 93 -8.97 -15.68 -3.65
CA VAL A 93 -9.04 -16.24 -5.02
C VAL A 93 -10.49 -16.34 -5.53
N ASP A 94 -11.41 -16.77 -4.67
CA ASP A 94 -12.83 -16.93 -5.01
C ASP A 94 -13.56 -15.59 -5.22
N LYS A 95 -13.06 -14.50 -4.63
CA LYS A 95 -13.70 -13.17 -4.62
C LYS A 95 -12.99 -12.14 -5.50
N VAL A 96 -11.98 -12.57 -6.28
CA VAL A 96 -11.23 -11.66 -7.16
C VAL A 96 -12.14 -10.97 -8.18
N HIS A 97 -13.08 -11.72 -8.77
CA HIS A 97 -14.03 -11.17 -9.76
C HIS A 97 -14.99 -10.15 -9.17
N GLU A 98 -15.37 -10.32 -7.90
CA GLU A 98 -16.24 -9.38 -7.16
C GLU A 98 -15.47 -8.14 -6.68
N ARG A 99 -14.12 -8.16 -6.74
CA ARG A 99 -13.24 -7.09 -6.24
C ARG A 99 -13.54 -6.68 -4.80
N LYS A 100 -14.04 -7.62 -3.99
CA LYS A 100 -14.30 -7.43 -2.55
C LYS A 100 -13.01 -7.62 -1.78
N CYS A 101 -12.47 -6.51 -1.28
CA CYS A 101 -11.26 -6.52 -0.48
C CYS A 101 -11.46 -7.27 0.84
N GLY A 102 -10.36 -7.75 1.42
CA GLY A 102 -10.36 -8.44 2.70
C GLY A 102 -10.45 -7.50 3.89
N GLU A 103 -9.96 -7.96 5.05
CA GLU A 103 -9.94 -7.18 6.29
C GLU A 103 -9.05 -5.93 6.22
N VAL A 104 -9.29 -4.99 7.13
CA VAL A 104 -8.50 -3.76 7.26
C VAL A 104 -7.07 -4.07 7.71
N ARG A 105 -6.10 -3.33 7.16
CA ARG A 105 -4.68 -3.36 7.49
C ARG A 105 -4.32 -2.12 8.28
N GLU A 106 -3.94 -2.31 9.54
CA GLU A 106 -3.57 -1.18 10.41
C GLU A 106 -2.29 -0.47 9.93
N GLN A 107 -1.18 -1.20 9.81
CA GLN A 107 0.15 -0.64 9.52
C GLN A 107 0.29 -0.14 8.08
N TYR A 108 -0.18 -0.92 7.11
CA TYR A 108 -0.03 -0.63 5.68
C TYR A 108 -1.18 0.20 5.10
N GLY A 109 -2.25 0.36 5.89
CA GLY A 109 -3.49 1.04 5.52
C GLY A 109 -3.71 2.27 6.37
N ILE A 110 -4.45 2.12 7.47
CA ILE A 110 -4.95 3.23 8.30
C ILE A 110 -3.83 4.16 8.77
N GLN A 111 -2.70 3.62 9.25
CA GLN A 111 -1.57 4.44 9.68
C GLN A 111 -1.02 5.33 8.55
N ARG A 112 -1.05 4.87 7.30
CA ARG A 112 -0.59 5.66 6.15
C ARG A 112 -1.60 6.70 5.70
N VAL A 113 -2.89 6.38 5.81
CA VAL A 113 -3.98 7.34 5.57
C VAL A 113 -3.84 8.51 6.55
N GLU A 114 -3.79 8.23 7.84
CA GLU A 114 -3.63 9.25 8.89
C GLU A 114 -2.29 10.00 8.77
N ALA A 115 -1.20 9.29 8.45
CA ALA A 115 0.08 9.94 8.21
C ALA A 115 0.01 10.94 7.04
N MET A 116 -0.70 10.62 5.96
CA MET A 116 -0.88 11.55 4.84
C MET A 116 -1.71 12.77 5.25
N LEU A 117 -2.87 12.56 5.89
CA LEU A 117 -3.74 13.65 6.33
C LEU A 117 -2.98 14.60 7.28
N HIS A 118 -2.33 14.05 8.30
CA HIS A 118 -1.56 14.83 9.25
C HIS A 118 -0.36 15.54 8.60
N THR A 119 0.29 14.91 7.62
CA THR A 119 1.41 15.54 6.89
C THR A 119 0.94 16.73 6.08
N LEU A 120 -0.22 16.64 5.43
CA LEU A 120 -0.80 17.75 4.66
C LEU A 120 -1.20 18.91 5.57
N ASP A 121 -1.80 18.63 6.73
CA ASP A 121 -2.09 19.66 7.73
C ASP A 121 -0.81 20.41 8.15
N ARG A 122 0.29 19.68 8.38
CA ARG A 122 1.57 20.28 8.73
C ARG A 122 2.20 21.08 7.60
N ILE A 123 2.03 20.65 6.34
CA ILE A 123 2.50 21.40 5.17
C ILE A 123 1.70 22.70 5.02
N ASN A 124 0.38 22.63 5.12
CA ASN A 124 -0.51 23.78 4.99
C ASN A 124 -0.31 24.83 6.10
N GLN A 125 0.15 24.41 7.28
CA GLN A 125 0.52 25.32 8.38
C GLN A 125 1.92 25.93 8.22
N ASN A 126 2.75 25.43 7.29
CA ASN A 126 4.12 25.88 7.13
C ASN A 126 4.22 27.08 6.17
N GLN A 127 4.55 28.26 6.71
CA GLN A 127 4.67 29.49 5.92
C GLN A 127 5.87 29.50 4.94
N THR A 128 6.82 28.57 5.07
CA THR A 128 8.01 28.49 4.20
C THR A 128 7.79 27.63 2.95
N LEU A 129 6.84 26.70 2.99
CA LEU A 129 6.59 25.73 1.92
C LEU A 129 5.17 25.94 1.39
N LEU A 130 5.06 26.41 0.14
CA LEU A 130 3.78 26.72 -0.52
C LEU A 130 2.91 27.76 0.22
N PRO A 131 3.42 28.98 0.49
CA PRO A 131 2.62 30.02 1.10
C PRO A 131 1.40 30.38 0.23
N ASN A 132 0.25 30.57 0.86
CA ASN A 132 -1.04 30.89 0.21
C ASN A 132 -1.58 29.81 -0.74
N ILE A 133 -1.10 28.57 -0.65
CA ILE A 133 -1.62 27.43 -1.42
C ILE A 133 -1.95 26.32 -0.43
N THR A 134 -3.19 25.85 -0.47
CA THR A 134 -3.64 24.74 0.37
C THR A 134 -3.51 23.43 -0.41
N LEU A 135 -2.79 22.45 0.12
CA LEU A 135 -2.79 21.09 -0.41
C LEU A 135 -3.96 20.30 0.18
N GLY A 136 -4.76 19.71 -0.69
CA GLY A 136 -5.76 18.70 -0.36
C GLY A 136 -5.35 17.34 -0.89
N CYS A 137 -6.18 16.34 -0.63
CA CYS A 137 -5.95 14.99 -1.13
C CYS A 137 -7.19 14.18 -1.39
N GLU A 138 -7.04 13.20 -2.26
CA GLU A 138 -8.01 12.14 -2.48
C GLU A 138 -7.35 10.78 -2.27
N ILE A 139 -7.70 10.11 -1.17
CA ILE A 139 -7.12 8.84 -0.76
C ILE A 139 -8.10 7.71 -1.10
N ARG A 140 -7.61 6.75 -1.90
CA ARG A 140 -8.37 5.58 -2.35
C ARG A 140 -7.67 4.29 -1.98
N ASP A 141 -8.47 3.24 -1.81
CA ASP A 141 -7.95 1.93 -1.46
C ASP A 141 -7.48 1.15 -2.68
N SER A 142 -6.22 0.68 -2.62
CA SER A 142 -5.61 -0.20 -3.62
C SER A 142 -5.86 -1.69 -3.35
N CYS A 143 -6.21 -2.05 -2.11
CA CYS A 143 -6.36 -3.43 -1.63
C CYS A 143 -5.19 -4.36 -1.99
N TRP A 144 -3.99 -3.82 -2.21
CA TRP A 144 -2.82 -4.59 -2.68
C TRP A 144 -3.09 -5.40 -3.97
N HIS A 145 -4.07 -5.01 -4.79
CA HIS A 145 -4.50 -5.80 -5.95
C HIS A 145 -4.64 -4.93 -7.20
N SER A 146 -4.05 -5.39 -8.31
CA SER A 146 -3.92 -4.61 -9.55
C SER A 146 -5.25 -4.12 -10.10
N ALA A 147 -6.29 -4.96 -10.16
CA ALA A 147 -7.57 -4.57 -10.72
C ALA A 147 -8.27 -3.48 -9.89
N VAL A 148 -8.20 -3.58 -8.55
CA VAL A 148 -8.78 -2.61 -7.63
C VAL A 148 -8.05 -1.26 -7.75
N ALA A 149 -6.72 -1.28 -7.70
CA ALA A 149 -5.91 -0.07 -7.81
C ALA A 149 -6.09 0.62 -9.17
N LEU A 150 -6.21 -0.15 -10.26
CA LEU A 150 -6.45 0.40 -11.59
C LEU A 150 -7.85 1.05 -11.69
N GLU A 151 -8.87 0.41 -11.14
CA GLU A 151 -10.22 0.97 -11.05
C GLU A 151 -10.22 2.30 -10.28
N GLN A 152 -9.50 2.38 -9.15
CA GLN A 152 -9.36 3.65 -8.41
C GLN A 152 -8.54 4.69 -9.17
N SER A 153 -7.58 4.27 -9.99
CA SER A 153 -6.79 5.19 -10.82
C SER A 153 -7.61 5.79 -11.96
N ILE A 154 -8.56 5.03 -12.52
CA ILE A 154 -9.52 5.53 -13.51
C ILE A 154 -10.39 6.64 -12.90
N GLU A 155 -10.81 6.48 -11.64
CA GLU A 155 -11.61 7.49 -10.96
C GLU A 155 -10.83 8.81 -10.74
N PHE A 156 -9.53 8.77 -10.45
CA PHE A 156 -8.68 9.98 -10.41
C PHE A 156 -8.65 10.73 -11.75
N ILE A 157 -8.63 9.99 -12.86
CA ILE A 157 -8.56 10.56 -14.21
C ILE A 157 -9.92 11.10 -14.63
N ARG A 158 -11.01 10.40 -14.28
CA ARG A 158 -12.37 10.84 -14.58
C ARG A 158 -12.64 12.24 -14.05
N ASP A 159 -12.25 12.49 -12.80
CA ASP A 159 -12.41 13.80 -12.15
C ASP A 159 -11.55 14.88 -12.84
N SER A 160 -10.40 14.48 -13.41
CA SER A 160 -9.51 15.37 -14.16
C SER A 160 -10.03 15.72 -15.56
N LEU A 161 -10.68 14.78 -16.25
CA LEU A 161 -11.27 15.01 -17.58
C LEU A 161 -12.50 15.93 -17.49
N ILE A 162 -13.37 15.70 -16.50
CA ILE A 162 -14.57 16.54 -16.29
C ILE A 162 -14.17 17.98 -15.98
N SER A 163 -13.12 18.18 -15.18
CA SER A 163 -12.62 19.52 -14.86
C SER A 163 -12.12 20.28 -16.09
N ALA A 164 -11.49 19.59 -17.05
CA ALA A 164 -11.00 20.22 -18.28
C ALA A 164 -12.14 20.64 -19.21
N GLU A 165 -13.22 19.85 -19.28
CA GLU A 165 -14.40 20.16 -20.09
C GLU A 165 -15.25 21.31 -19.52
N GLU A 166 -15.22 21.53 -18.20
CA GLU A 166 -15.88 22.68 -17.58
C GLU A 166 -15.18 24.02 -17.90
N GLU A 167 -13.86 24.03 -18.04
CA GLU A 167 -13.10 25.21 -18.46
C GLU A 167 -13.46 25.63 -19.91
N GLU A 168 -13.86 24.67 -20.76
CA GLU A 168 -14.37 24.91 -22.12
C GLU A 168 -15.89 25.23 -22.16
N GLY A 169 -16.56 25.32 -21.01
CA GLY A 169 -17.96 25.76 -20.91
C GLY A 169 -19.00 24.78 -21.46
N LEU A 170 -18.65 23.50 -21.62
CA LEU A 170 -19.46 22.51 -22.34
C LEU A 170 -20.38 21.65 -21.44
N MET A 171 -20.46 21.91 -20.13
CA MET A 171 -21.31 21.12 -19.22
C MET A 171 -22.67 21.81 -18.98
N LYS A 172 -23.50 21.93 -20.02
CA LYS A 172 -24.94 22.21 -19.87
C LYS A 172 -25.72 20.91 -20.02
N CYS A 173 -26.35 20.45 -18.95
CA CYS A 173 -27.34 19.39 -19.03
C CYS A 173 -28.47 19.80 -19.98
N VAL A 174 -29.03 18.84 -20.74
CA VAL A 174 -30.13 19.06 -21.71
C VAL A 174 -31.33 19.79 -21.10
N ASP A 175 -31.53 19.64 -19.78
CA ASP A 175 -32.66 20.19 -19.04
C ASP A 175 -32.42 21.60 -18.46
N GLY A 176 -31.27 22.24 -18.75
CA GLY A 176 -30.96 23.59 -18.29
C GLY A 176 -30.77 23.73 -16.77
N SER A 177 -30.83 22.63 -16.02
CA SER A 177 -30.45 22.60 -14.61
C SER A 177 -28.93 22.62 -14.49
N THR A 178 -28.41 23.64 -13.80
CA THR A 178 -27.02 23.65 -13.35
C THR A 178 -26.87 22.53 -12.32
N SER A 179 -26.23 21.45 -12.75
CA SER A 179 -25.79 20.39 -11.86
C SER A 179 -24.85 21.01 -10.82
N LEU A 180 -25.25 21.01 -9.54
CA LEU A 180 -24.38 21.36 -8.40
C LEU A 180 -23.34 20.26 -8.14
N TYR A 181 -22.89 19.57 -9.19
CA TYR A 181 -21.66 18.79 -9.12
C TYR A 181 -20.55 19.81 -8.99
N HIS A 182 -20.10 20.04 -7.76
CA HIS A 182 -18.86 20.74 -7.51
C HIS A 182 -17.78 19.95 -8.23
N SER A 183 -17.28 20.48 -9.35
CA SER A 183 -16.20 19.90 -10.12
C SER A 183 -15.04 19.63 -9.18
N LYS A 184 -14.79 18.34 -8.97
CA LYS A 184 -13.63 17.92 -8.20
C LYS A 184 -12.39 18.32 -8.99
N LYS A 185 -11.51 19.08 -8.36
CA LYS A 185 -10.26 19.52 -8.98
C LYS A 185 -9.44 18.32 -9.49
N PRO A 186 -8.70 18.49 -10.60
CA PRO A 186 -7.88 17.43 -11.17
C PRO A 186 -6.80 16.98 -10.19
N ILE A 187 -6.41 15.71 -10.28
CA ILE A 187 -5.32 15.14 -9.49
C ILE A 187 -3.99 15.50 -10.13
N VAL A 188 -3.14 16.25 -9.40
CA VAL A 188 -1.85 16.70 -9.95
C VAL A 188 -0.74 15.65 -9.90
N GLY A 189 -0.92 14.62 -9.08
CA GLY A 189 0.07 13.58 -8.85
C GLY A 189 -0.47 12.51 -7.89
N VAL A 190 0.12 11.31 -7.95
CA VAL A 190 -0.33 10.16 -7.15
C VAL A 190 0.79 9.62 -6.27
N ILE A 191 0.50 9.40 -4.99
CA ILE A 191 1.40 8.72 -4.04
C ILE A 191 1.03 7.23 -3.94
N GLY A 192 2.02 6.36 -4.00
CA GLY A 192 1.83 4.90 -3.95
C GLY A 192 1.61 4.28 -5.33
N PRO A 193 1.11 3.03 -5.43
CA PRO A 193 0.77 2.11 -4.33
C PRO A 193 2.02 1.42 -3.75
N GLY A 194 1.79 0.49 -2.82
CA GLY A 194 2.87 -0.17 -2.10
C GLY A 194 3.55 -1.34 -2.84
N SER A 195 2.82 -2.08 -3.67
CA SER A 195 3.37 -3.21 -4.43
C SER A 195 3.98 -2.76 -5.75
N SER A 196 5.16 -3.29 -6.12
CA SER A 196 5.82 -3.00 -7.40
C SER A 196 4.95 -3.42 -8.60
N SER A 197 4.34 -4.61 -8.56
CA SER A 197 3.51 -5.12 -9.66
C SER A 197 2.26 -4.27 -9.87
N VAL A 198 1.61 -3.86 -8.78
CA VAL A 198 0.45 -2.96 -8.81
C VAL A 198 0.87 -1.57 -9.28
N ALA A 199 2.02 -1.07 -8.82
CA ALA A 199 2.54 0.24 -9.22
C ALA A 199 2.84 0.31 -10.73
N ILE A 200 3.36 -0.76 -11.34
CA ILE A 200 3.54 -0.85 -12.80
C ILE A 200 2.20 -0.68 -13.52
N GLN A 201 1.14 -1.36 -13.06
CA GLN A 201 -0.19 -1.27 -13.71
C GLN A 201 -0.79 0.13 -13.58
N VAL A 202 -0.68 0.74 -12.40
CA VAL A 202 -1.13 2.12 -12.17
C VAL A 202 -0.33 3.11 -13.02
N GLN A 203 0.99 2.98 -13.07
CA GLN A 203 1.86 3.87 -13.85
C GLN A 203 1.55 3.81 -15.34
N ASN A 204 1.26 2.62 -15.88
CA ASN A 204 0.90 2.45 -17.29
C ASN A 204 -0.32 3.28 -17.70
N LEU A 205 -1.25 3.48 -16.77
CA LEU A 205 -2.41 4.34 -16.98
C LEU A 205 -2.07 5.82 -16.75
N LEU A 206 -1.47 6.16 -15.60
CA LEU A 206 -1.20 7.55 -15.21
C LEU A 206 -0.32 8.30 -16.21
N GLN A 207 0.64 7.62 -16.84
CA GLN A 207 1.53 8.24 -17.82
C GLN A 207 0.83 8.72 -19.09
N LEU A 208 -0.32 8.13 -19.44
CA LEU A 208 -1.12 8.55 -20.59
C LEU A 208 -1.72 9.95 -20.37
N PHE A 209 -1.90 10.34 -19.12
CA PHE A 209 -2.45 11.62 -18.69
C PHE A 209 -1.39 12.55 -18.10
N ASN A 210 -0.10 12.23 -18.27
CA ASN A 210 1.03 12.98 -17.72
C ASN A 210 0.98 13.19 -16.20
N ILE A 211 0.37 12.25 -15.46
CA ILE A 211 0.27 12.35 -14.00
C ILE A 211 1.52 11.72 -13.37
N PRO A 212 2.36 12.48 -12.64
CA PRO A 212 3.51 11.93 -11.93
C PRO A 212 3.08 11.03 -10.76
N GLN A 213 3.77 9.90 -10.61
CA GLN A 213 3.55 8.95 -9.52
C GLN A 213 4.82 8.87 -8.65
N ILE A 214 4.66 8.97 -7.32
CA ILE A 214 5.75 8.77 -6.36
C ILE A 214 5.43 7.57 -5.47
N ALA A 215 6.17 6.48 -5.63
CA ALA A 215 6.00 5.29 -4.80
C ALA A 215 6.87 5.33 -3.54
N TYR A 216 6.32 4.79 -2.45
CA TYR A 216 6.99 4.70 -1.15
C TYR A 216 7.54 3.31 -0.83
N SER A 217 7.12 2.24 -1.54
CA SER A 217 7.63 0.87 -1.29
C SER A 217 7.74 0.00 -2.55
N ALA A 218 7.58 0.57 -3.74
CA ALA A 218 7.78 -0.15 -4.99
C ALA A 218 9.27 -0.19 -5.36
N THR A 219 9.94 -1.32 -5.08
CA THR A 219 11.40 -1.46 -5.15
C THR A 219 11.90 -2.20 -6.38
N SER A 220 11.02 -2.75 -7.23
CA SER A 220 11.45 -3.50 -8.44
C SER A 220 12.38 -2.65 -9.31
N MET A 221 13.42 -3.27 -9.87
CA MET A 221 14.34 -2.59 -10.77
C MET A 221 13.70 -2.20 -12.10
N ASP A 222 12.64 -2.89 -12.54
CA ASP A 222 11.94 -2.63 -13.80
C ASP A 222 11.39 -1.20 -13.86
N LEU A 223 10.92 -0.69 -12.72
CA LEU A 223 10.42 0.67 -12.55
C LEU A 223 11.50 1.77 -12.67
N SER A 224 12.77 1.37 -12.84
CA SER A 224 13.89 2.31 -13.04
C SER A 224 14.02 2.74 -14.50
N ASP A 225 13.46 1.99 -15.46
CA ASP A 225 13.51 2.34 -16.87
C ASP A 225 12.60 3.54 -17.18
N LYS A 226 13.20 4.71 -17.40
CA LYS A 226 12.48 5.96 -17.71
C LYS A 226 12.02 6.08 -19.16
N THR A 227 12.47 5.19 -20.04
CA THR A 227 11.93 5.09 -21.39
C THR A 227 10.54 4.47 -21.38
N LEU A 228 10.32 3.50 -20.47
CA LEU A 228 9.03 2.83 -20.26
C LEU A 228 8.15 3.54 -19.22
N PHE A 229 8.75 4.02 -18.12
CA PHE A 229 8.04 4.61 -16.97
C PHE A 229 8.48 6.06 -16.72
N LYS A 230 8.19 6.94 -17.68
CA LYS A 230 8.65 8.35 -17.69
C LYS A 230 8.24 9.14 -16.45
N TYR A 231 7.02 8.96 -15.98
CA TYR A 231 6.42 9.74 -14.87
C TYR A 231 6.50 9.05 -13.50
N PHE A 232 7.17 7.90 -13.43
CA PHE A 232 7.35 7.18 -12.18
C PHE A 232 8.55 7.70 -11.40
N MET A 233 8.40 7.88 -10.10
CA MET A 233 9.47 8.21 -9.16
C MET A 233 9.28 7.39 -7.88
N ARG A 234 10.34 7.28 -7.07
CA ARG A 234 10.26 6.65 -5.75
C ARG A 234 11.27 7.24 -4.79
N VAL A 235 10.93 7.20 -3.50
CA VAL A 235 11.79 7.67 -2.40
C VAL A 235 12.62 6.54 -1.77
N VAL A 236 12.48 5.32 -2.28
CA VAL A 236 13.19 4.12 -1.81
C VAL A 236 14.18 3.62 -2.86
N PRO A 237 15.28 2.95 -2.45
CA PRO A 237 16.23 2.36 -3.39
C PRO A 237 15.62 1.20 -4.18
N SER A 238 16.30 0.82 -5.26
CA SER A 238 15.92 -0.35 -6.06
C SER A 238 16.40 -1.65 -5.41
N ASP A 239 15.71 -2.76 -5.70
CA ASP A 239 16.13 -4.11 -5.29
C ASP A 239 17.51 -4.48 -5.84
N ALA A 240 17.98 -3.80 -6.90
CA ALA A 240 19.35 -3.98 -7.41
C ALA A 240 20.42 -3.55 -6.38
N GLN A 241 20.14 -2.51 -5.58
CA GLN A 241 21.02 -2.10 -4.49
C GLN A 241 20.96 -3.09 -3.32
N GLN A 242 19.78 -3.63 -3.02
CA GLN A 242 19.62 -4.69 -2.00
C GLN A 242 20.35 -5.97 -2.40
N ALA A 243 20.21 -6.42 -3.65
CA ALA A 243 20.92 -7.58 -4.18
C ALA A 243 22.44 -7.37 -4.15
N ARG A 244 22.92 -6.16 -4.47
CA ARG A 244 24.34 -5.81 -4.33
C ARG A 244 24.81 -5.95 -2.89
N ALA A 245 24.06 -5.43 -1.92
CA ALA A 245 24.39 -5.57 -0.50
C ALA A 245 24.43 -7.04 -0.05
N MET A 246 23.49 -7.88 -0.53
CA MET A 246 23.51 -9.33 -0.25
C MET A 246 24.76 -10.00 -0.82
N VAL A 247 25.14 -9.67 -2.06
CA VAL A 247 26.38 -10.17 -2.68
C VAL A 247 27.62 -9.72 -1.90
N ASP A 248 27.65 -8.47 -1.43
CA ASP A 248 28.77 -7.95 -0.65
C ASP A 248 28.90 -8.66 0.71
N ILE A 249 27.78 -9.04 1.35
CA ILE A 249 27.77 -9.87 2.56
C ILE A 249 28.37 -11.25 2.26
N VAL A 250 27.89 -11.92 1.20
CA VAL A 250 28.38 -13.24 0.78
C VAL A 250 29.88 -13.22 0.52
N LYS A 251 30.36 -12.20 -0.20
CA LYS A 251 31.78 -11.98 -0.47
C LYS A 251 32.57 -11.73 0.80
N ARG A 252 32.06 -10.91 1.74
CA ARG A 252 32.74 -10.60 3.00
C ARG A 252 33.00 -11.84 3.85
N TYR A 253 32.09 -12.82 3.81
CA TYR A 253 32.21 -14.08 4.55
C TYR A 253 32.80 -15.24 3.73
N ASN A 254 33.27 -14.98 2.50
CA ASN A 254 33.81 -15.99 1.59
C ASN A 254 32.87 -17.20 1.37
N TRP A 255 31.55 -16.97 1.37
CA TRP A 255 30.59 -18.03 1.05
C TRP A 255 30.59 -18.27 -0.46
N THR A 256 30.85 -19.52 -0.88
CA THR A 256 30.98 -19.89 -2.30
C THR A 256 29.82 -20.74 -2.81
N TYR A 257 29.11 -21.45 -1.92
CA TYR A 257 27.97 -22.30 -2.26
C TYR A 257 26.73 -21.84 -1.48
N VAL A 258 25.70 -21.38 -2.21
CA VAL A 258 24.52 -20.72 -1.65
C VAL A 258 23.26 -21.11 -2.42
N SER A 259 22.13 -21.16 -1.72
CA SER A 259 20.80 -21.34 -2.31
C SER A 259 20.00 -20.05 -2.19
N ALA A 260 19.21 -19.73 -3.22
CA ALA A 260 18.36 -18.54 -3.25
C ALA A 260 16.90 -18.93 -3.46
N VAL A 261 16.00 -18.34 -2.68
CA VAL A 261 14.55 -18.50 -2.80
C VAL A 261 13.91 -17.12 -2.90
N HIS A 262 12.92 -16.95 -3.76
CA HIS A 262 12.17 -15.70 -3.92
C HIS A 262 10.67 -15.97 -4.05
N THR A 263 9.86 -14.93 -3.83
CA THR A 263 8.43 -14.91 -4.16
C THR A 263 8.24 -14.65 -5.65
N ASP A 264 7.26 -15.30 -6.28
CA ASP A 264 6.84 -15.05 -7.66
C ASP A 264 6.07 -13.74 -7.85
#